data_AF-A0A963AZJ4-F1
#
_entry.id   AF-A0A963AZJ4-F1
#
_cell.length_a   1.000
_cell.length_b   1.000
_cell.length_c   1.000
_cell.angle_alpha   90.00
_cell.angle_beta   90.00
_cell.angle_gamma   90.00
#
_symmetry.space_group_name_H-M   'P 1'
#
loop_
_entity.id
_entity.type
_entity.pdbx_description
1 polymer ?
#
loop_
_entity_poly.entity_id
_entity_poly.type
_entity_poly.pdbx_seq_one_letter_code
_entity_poly.pdbx_strand_id
1 'polypeptide(L)'
;LLEQRCKEIGKRVGVFVNYDTFRINENVADDLAEMDRYMLQHYWSNITRYATSAFMRMKLDQAFSQRNIAPHVFERKEEAQAFLTSGK
;
A
#
# COMPACT_ATOMS: atom_id res chain seq x y z
N LEU A 1 2.96 -15.23 5.40
CA LEU A 1 1.47 -15.25 5.34
C LEU A 1 0.92 -14.59 4.06
N LEU A 2 1.23 -13.32 3.77
CA LEU A 2 0.73 -12.62 2.56
C LEU A 2 1.14 -13.31 1.25
N GLU A 3 2.43 -13.62 1.11
CA GLU A 3 2.96 -14.33 -0.06
C GLU A 3 2.27 -15.68 -0.29
N GLN A 4 2.17 -16.49 0.76
CA GLN A 4 1.48 -17.78 0.69
C GLN A 4 0.03 -17.62 0.22
N ARG A 5 -0.69 -16.63 0.75
CA ARG A 5 -2.07 -16.37 0.32
C ARG A 5 -2.15 -15.99 -1.15
N CYS A 6 -1.20 -15.21 -1.66
CA CYS A 6 -1.14 -14.86 -3.07
C CYS A 6 -0.84 -16.08 -3.94
N LYS A 7 0.05 -16.98 -3.48
CA LYS A 7 0.35 -18.25 -4.17
C LYS A 7 -0.88 -19.16 -4.24
N GLU A 8 -1.64 -19.28 -3.15
CA GLU A 8 -2.89 -20.05 -3.10
C GLU A 8 -3.95 -19.50 -4.07
N ILE A 9 -4.02 -18.18 -4.25
CA ILE A 9 -4.94 -17.53 -5.20
C ILE A 9 -4.53 -17.82 -6.66
N GLY A 10 -3.25 -18.06 -6.92
CA GLY A 10 -2.74 -18.48 -8.24
C GLY A 10 -2.75 -17.38 -9.32
N LYS A 11 -3.07 -16.14 -8.96
CA LYS A 11 -3.04 -14.97 -9.84
C LYS A 11 -2.63 -13.72 -9.08
N ARG A 12 -2.18 -12.69 -9.81
CA ARG A 12 -1.89 -11.39 -9.19
C ARG A 12 -3.16 -10.74 -8.65
N VAL A 13 -3.04 -10.08 -7.51
CA VAL A 13 -4.18 -9.46 -6.81
C VAL A 13 -3.97 -7.97 -6.60
N GLY A 14 -5.03 -7.19 -6.75
CA GLY A 14 -5.02 -5.80 -6.29
C GLY A 14 -5.17 -5.76 -4.77
N VAL A 15 -4.45 -4.84 -4.10
CA VAL A 15 -4.55 -4.66 -2.65
C VAL A 15 -4.87 -3.23 -2.28
N PHE A 16 -5.67 -3.05 -1.24
CA PHE A 16 -5.86 -1.77 -0.58
C PHE A 16 -5.58 -1.94 0.92
N VAL A 17 -4.83 -1.00 1.50
CA VAL A 17 -4.31 -1.13 2.88
C VAL A 17 -4.90 -0.05 3.77
N ASN A 18 -5.39 -0.46 4.94
CA ASN A 18 -5.86 0.45 5.99
C ASN A 18 -4.69 0.89 6.88
N TYR A 19 -4.46 2.20 6.97
CA TYR A 19 -3.48 2.82 7.85
C TYR A 19 -4.12 3.57 9.04
N ASP A 20 -5.44 3.47 9.23
CA ASP A 20 -6.09 3.96 10.43
C ASP A 20 -5.48 3.27 11.66
N THR A 21 -5.15 4.07 12.67
CA THR A 21 -4.48 3.63 13.91
C THR A 21 -3.09 3.00 13.74
N PHE A 22 -2.56 2.94 12.51
CA PHE A 22 -1.21 2.46 12.26
C PHE A 22 -0.18 3.43 12.83
N ARG A 23 0.93 2.87 13.34
CA ARG A 23 2.10 3.65 13.75
C ARG A 23 3.30 3.07 13.04
N ILE A 24 3.94 3.88 12.22
CA ILE A 24 5.20 3.53 11.58
C ILE A 24 6.35 4.19 12.33
N ASN A 25 7.34 3.39 12.71
CA ASN A 25 8.63 3.91 13.12
C ASN A 25 9.39 4.29 11.84
N GLU A 26 10.01 5.47 11.81
CA GLU A 26 10.76 5.94 10.64
C GLU A 26 11.87 4.96 10.24
N ASN A 27 12.45 4.25 11.21
CA ASN A 27 13.49 3.25 10.98
C ASN A 27 13.02 2.00 10.24
N VAL A 28 11.71 1.77 10.11
CA VAL A 28 11.15 0.61 9.37
C VAL A 28 10.38 1.03 8.11
N ALA A 29 10.38 2.33 7.78
CA ALA A 29 9.72 2.83 6.59
C ALA A 29 10.38 2.29 5.31
N ASP A 30 11.70 2.15 5.32
CA ASP A 30 12.47 1.50 4.26
C ASP A 30 12.03 0.05 4.06
N ASP A 31 12.04 -0.76 5.13
CA ASP A 31 11.65 -2.17 5.07
C ASP A 31 10.21 -2.37 4.59
N LEU A 32 9.29 -1.48 4.99
CA LEU A 32 7.91 -1.51 4.53
C LEU A 32 7.79 -1.22 3.03
N ALA A 33 8.51 -0.20 2.55
CA ALA A 33 8.55 0.14 1.13
C ALA A 33 9.18 -0.99 0.30
N GLU A 34 10.25 -1.60 0.79
CA GLU A 34 10.90 -2.75 0.17
C GLU A 34 9.97 -3.96 0.07
N MET A 35 9.18 -4.21 1.12
CA MET A 35 8.16 -5.25 1.10
C MET A 35 7.07 -4.95 0.07
N ASP A 36 6.54 -3.72 0.04
CA ASP A 36 5.55 -3.30 -0.96
C ASP A 36 6.09 -3.47 -2.39
N ARG A 37 7.35 -3.11 -2.63
CA ARG A 37 8.03 -3.28 -3.93
C ARG A 37 8.18 -4.75 -4.31
N TYR A 38 8.64 -5.60 -3.39
CA TYR A 38 8.75 -7.04 -3.62
C TYR A 38 7.39 -7.64 -3.97
N MET A 39 6.36 -7.31 -3.18
CA MET A 39 5.02 -7.82 -3.42
C MET A 39 4.44 -7.30 -4.74
N LEU A 40 4.64 -6.02 -5.09
CA LEU A 40 4.30 -5.45 -6.39
C LEU A 40 5.10 -6.04 -7.55
N GLN A 41 6.27 -6.62 -7.34
CA GLN A 41 7.01 -7.29 -8.40
C GLN A 41 6.45 -8.70 -8.64
N HIS A 42 6.09 -9.42 -7.59
CA HIS A 42 5.81 -10.86 -7.67
C HIS A 42 4.33 -11.24 -7.58
N TYR A 43 3.51 -10.50 -6.82
CA TYR A 43 2.19 -10.98 -6.38
C TYR A 43 1.05 -9.96 -6.54
N TRP A 44 1.32 -8.66 -6.42
CA TRP A 44 0.28 -7.62 -6.44
C TRP A 44 0.22 -6.92 -7.78
N SER A 45 -0.97 -6.75 -8.35
CA SER A 45 -1.13 -5.99 -9.59
C SER A 45 -1.09 -4.48 -9.36
N ASN A 46 -1.55 -4.01 -8.20
CA ASN A 46 -1.56 -2.61 -7.79
C ASN A 46 -1.74 -2.52 -6.27
N ILE A 47 -1.33 -1.41 -5.66
CA ILE A 47 -1.54 -1.08 -4.24
C ILE A 47 -2.17 0.30 -4.09
N THR A 48 -3.23 0.38 -3.29
CA THR A 48 -3.82 1.63 -2.81
C THR A 48 -3.84 1.65 -1.29
N ARG A 49 -3.93 2.84 -0.71
CA ARG A 49 -3.86 3.01 0.75
C ARG A 49 -4.93 3.99 1.18
N TYR A 50 -5.43 3.83 2.40
CA TYR A 50 -6.25 4.87 3.02
C TYR A 50 -5.88 5.08 4.47
N ALA A 51 -5.98 6.32 4.92
CA ALA A 51 -5.83 6.71 6.31
C ALA A 51 -6.68 7.95 6.55
N THR A 52 -7.49 7.95 7.60
CA THR A 52 -8.33 9.09 8.01
C THR A 52 -7.48 10.27 8.52
N SER A 53 -6.30 9.99 9.08
CA SER A 53 -5.38 11.03 9.57
C SER A 53 -4.59 11.67 8.44
N ALA A 54 -4.77 12.98 8.22
CA ALA A 54 -3.99 13.76 7.26
C ALA A 54 -2.47 13.70 7.54
N PHE A 55 -2.07 13.65 8.81
CA PHE A 55 -0.66 13.50 9.19
C PHE A 55 -0.09 12.13 8.79
N MET A 56 -0.87 11.06 8.92
CA MET A 56 -0.46 9.74 8.46
C MET A 56 -0.32 9.71 6.92
N ARG A 57 -1.27 10.32 6.20
CA ARG A 57 -1.18 10.44 4.74
C ARG A 57 0.12 11.14 4.32
N MET A 58 0.45 12.27 4.95
CA MET A 58 1.70 12.99 4.69
C MET A 58 2.95 12.14 4.96
N LYS A 59 2.97 11.37 6.06
CA LYS A 59 4.09 10.47 6.37
C LYS A 59 4.26 9.36 5.34
N LEU A 60 3.17 8.74 4.93
CA LEU A 60 3.19 7.69 3.91
C LEU A 60 3.64 8.25 2.56
N ASP A 61 3.15 9.44 2.18
CA ASP A 61 3.59 10.12 0.96
C ASP A 61 5.09 10.38 0.97
N GLN A 62 5.64 10.88 2.08
CA GLN A 62 7.08 11.10 2.23
C GLN A 62 7.88 9.80 2.18
N ALA A 63 7.44 8.77 2.91
CA ALA A 63 8.11 7.49 2.95
C ALA A 63 8.16 6.81 1.57
N PHE A 64 7.05 6.79 0.83
CA PHE A 64 6.99 6.08 -0.44
C PHE A 64 7.52 6.89 -1.63
N SER A 65 7.31 8.21 -1.66
CA SER A 65 7.79 9.04 -2.77
C SER A 65 9.31 9.10 -2.85
N GLN A 66 10.00 9.09 -1.70
CA GLN A 66 11.47 8.99 -1.65
C GLN A 66 12.02 7.70 -2.28
N ARG A 67 11.16 6.69 -2.45
CA ARG A 67 11.54 5.31 -2.80
C ARG A 67 10.90 4.85 -4.11
N ASN A 68 10.39 5.78 -4.93
CA ASN A 68 9.74 5.53 -6.22
C ASN A 68 8.55 4.56 -6.17
N ILE A 69 7.85 4.47 -5.04
CA ILE A 69 6.59 3.74 -4.91
C ILE A 69 5.46 4.74 -4.94
N ALA A 70 4.49 4.55 -5.84
CA ALA A 70 3.32 5.42 -5.89
C ALA A 70 2.54 5.34 -4.56
N PRO A 71 2.35 6.46 -3.83
CA PRO A 71 1.75 6.42 -2.50
C PRO A 71 0.26 6.06 -2.52
N HIS A 72 -0.48 6.53 -3.54
CA HIS A 72 -1.93 6.35 -3.70
C HIS A 72 -2.70 6.28 -2.37
N VAL A 73 -2.50 7.31 -1.52
CA VAL A 73 -3.08 7.39 -0.19
C VAL A 73 -4.32 8.28 -0.21
N PHE A 74 -5.46 7.68 0.11
CA PHE A 74 -6.75 8.36 0.17
C PHE A 74 -7.19 8.60 1.62
N GLU A 75 -8.18 9.46 1.79
CA GLU A 75 -8.77 9.66 3.11
C GLU A 75 -9.74 8.54 3.46
N ARG A 76 -10.49 8.05 2.46
CA ARG A 76 -11.58 7.10 2.68
C ARG A 76 -11.31 5.75 2.01
N LYS A 77 -11.86 4.70 2.61
CA LYS A 77 -11.79 3.34 2.07
C LYS A 77 -12.40 3.26 0.66
N GLU A 78 -13.52 3.93 0.44
CA GLU A 78 -14.27 3.91 -0.82
C GLU A 78 -13.42 4.46 -1.97
N GLU A 79 -12.60 5.48 -1.70
CA GLU A 79 -11.71 6.10 -2.68
C GLU A 79 -10.57 5.17 -3.04
N ALA A 80 -9.92 4.55 -2.04
CA ALA A 80 -8.86 3.57 -2.26
C ALA A 80 -9.37 2.33 -3.02
N GLN A 81 -10.58 1.87 -2.73
CA GLN A 81 -11.20 0.76 -3.43
C GLN A 81 -11.59 1.15 -4.86
N ALA A 82 -12.21 2.31 -5.06
CA ALA A 82 -12.59 2.80 -6.39
C ALA A 82 -11.36 2.95 -7.29
N PHE A 83 -10.27 3.53 -6.79
CA PHE A 83 -9.02 3.66 -7.52
C PHE A 83 -8.48 2.29 -7.95
N LEU A 84 -8.44 1.33 -7.02
CA LEU A 84 -7.94 -0.02 -7.29
C LEU A 84 -8.74 -0.72 -8.40
N THR A 85 -10.07 -0.54 -8.42
CA THR A 85 -10.94 -1.13 -9.45
C THR A 85 -10.91 -0.39 -10.78
N SER A 86 -10.47 0.87 -10.81
CA SER A 86 -10.49 1.71 -12.01
C SER A 86 -9.43 1.34 -13.06
N GLY A 87 -8.48 0.45 -12.73
CA GLY A 87 -7.43 -0.01 -13.65
C GLY A 87 -6.44 1.08 -14.07
N LYS A 88 -6.43 2.22 -13.38
CA LYS A 88 -5.47 3.31 -13.54
C LYS A 88 -4.21 3.07 -12.71
#